data_AF-A0A3D0LAE6-F1
#
_entry.id   AF-A0A3D0LAE6-F1
#
_cell.length_a   1.000
_cell.length_b   1.000
_cell.length_c   1.000
_cell.angle_alpha   90.00
_cell.angle_beta   90.00
_cell.angle_gamma   90.00
#
_symmetry.space_group_name_H-M   'P 1'
#
loop_
_entity.id
_entity.type
_entity.pdbx_description
1 polymer ?
#
loop_
_entity_poly.entity_id
_entity_poly.type
_entity_poly.pdbx_seq_one_letter_code
_entity_poly.pdbx_strand_id
1 'polypeptide(L)'
;MKNDSVQIAGTVATAEVPEIKMSGRWNSWCVVYAPYNASVKEQIVVSVLIDANNDWEWYAPYAANIVMQGYFNNQSYEEAIVELGFSEIAELKDH
;
A
#
# COMPACT_ATOMS: atom_id res chain seq x y z
N MET A 1 -7.65 3.10 3.83
CA MET A 1 -6.49 3.90 3.38
C MET A 1 -6.82 5.36 3.68
N LYS A 2 -6.02 6.04 4.50
CA LYS A 2 -6.21 7.46 4.82
C LYS A 2 -5.10 8.24 4.11
N ASN A 3 -5.47 9.15 3.22
CA ASN A 3 -4.55 10.04 2.53
C ASN A 3 -5.26 11.38 2.35
N ASP A 4 -4.71 12.43 2.98
CA ASP A 4 -5.32 13.76 2.96
C ASP A 4 -4.81 14.60 1.76
N SER A 5 -3.76 14.13 1.07
CA SER A 5 -3.13 14.79 -0.07
C SER A 5 -3.89 14.57 -1.38
N VAL A 6 -4.47 13.38 -1.56
CA VAL A 6 -5.15 13.00 -2.80
C VAL A 6 -6.31 12.03 -2.55
N GLN A 7 -7.39 12.17 -3.31
CA GLN A 7 -8.49 11.21 -3.31
C GLN A 7 -8.14 9.98 -4.16
N ILE A 8 -8.07 8.83 -3.51
CA ILE A 8 -7.67 7.54 -4.09
C ILE A 8 -8.90 6.64 -4.21
N ALA A 9 -9.04 5.96 -5.35
CA ALA A 9 -10.01 4.89 -5.52
C ALA A 9 -9.34 3.61 -6.00
N GLY A 10 -9.98 2.46 -5.76
CA GLY A 10 -9.44 1.19 -6.18
C GLY A 10 -10.06 0.01 -5.47
N THR A 11 -9.37 -1.11 -5.54
CA THR A 11 -9.78 -2.37 -4.93
C THR A 11 -8.65 -2.97 -4.10
N VAL A 12 -9.04 -3.66 -3.05
CA VAL A 12 -8.16 -4.49 -2.23
C VAL A 12 -8.62 -5.93 -2.38
N ALA A 13 -7.69 -6.86 -2.45
CA ALA A 13 -8.00 -8.27 -2.54
C ALA A 13 -7.02 -9.08 -1.70
N THR A 14 -7.48 -10.23 -1.20
CA THR A 14 -6.64 -11.22 -0.56
C THR A 14 -6.81 -12.53 -1.30
N ALA A 15 -5.73 -13.30 -1.41
CA ALA A 15 -5.78 -14.63 -2.03
C ALA A 15 -5.01 -15.63 -1.17
N GLU A 16 -5.57 -16.82 -1.03
CA GLU A 16 -4.96 -17.93 -0.33
C GLU A 16 -4.17 -18.78 -1.34
N VAL A 17 -2.93 -19.14 -1.01
CA VAL A 17 -2.13 -20.07 -1.81
C VAL A 17 -2.26 -21.46 -1.18
N PRO A 18 -2.91 -22.44 -1.85
CA PRO A 18 -3.21 -23.75 -1.28
C PRO A 18 -1.99 -24.49 -0.72
N GLU A 19 -0.82 -24.33 -1.33
CA GLU A 19 0.44 -24.96 -0.92
C GLU A 19 1.00 -24.38 0.38
N ILE A 20 0.61 -23.15 0.74
CA ILE A 20 1.08 -22.39 1.92
C ILE A 20 -0.02 -22.29 2.99
N LYS A 21 -1.24 -22.71 2.66
CA LYS A 21 -2.47 -22.69 3.47
C LYS A 21 -2.31 -23.17 4.92
N MET A 22 -1.47 -24.18 5.16
CA MET A 22 -1.23 -24.71 6.51
C MET A 22 -0.45 -23.77 7.44
N SER A 23 0.16 -22.70 6.90
CA SER A 23 0.94 -21.71 7.66
C SER A 23 0.18 -20.42 7.96
N GLY A 24 -1.09 -20.29 7.54
CA GLY A 24 -1.89 -19.08 7.78
C GLY A 24 -1.44 -17.85 6.99
N ARG A 25 -0.63 -18.03 5.93
CA ARG A 25 -0.12 -16.93 5.10
C ARG A 25 -1.03 -16.69 3.89
N TRP A 26 -1.18 -15.43 3.51
CA TRP A 26 -2.03 -15.01 2.39
C TRP A 26 -1.32 -13.94 1.56
N ASN A 27 -1.67 -13.89 0.28
CA ASN A 27 -1.30 -12.77 -0.56
C ASN A 27 -2.14 -11.54 -0.23
N SER A 28 -1.49 -10.39 -0.16
CA SER A 28 -2.13 -9.08 -0.03
C SER A 28 -2.03 -8.35 -1.36
N TRP A 29 -3.17 -7.95 -1.93
CA TRP A 29 -3.24 -7.23 -3.20
C TRP A 29 -3.93 -5.88 -3.00
N CYS A 30 -3.41 -4.86 -3.67
CA CYS A 30 -4.04 -3.56 -3.76
C CYS A 30 -3.79 -2.96 -5.13
N VAL A 31 -4.85 -2.59 -5.85
CA VAL A 31 -4.77 -1.84 -7.10
C VAL A 31 -5.57 -0.57 -6.94
N VAL A 32 -4.90 0.56 -7.02
CA VAL A 32 -5.48 1.89 -6.80
C VAL A 32 -5.08 2.86 -7.89
N TYR A 33 -5.91 3.87 -8.11
CA TYR A 33 -5.62 4.99 -8.99
C TYR A 33 -5.97 6.32 -8.30
N ALA A 34 -5.26 7.37 -8.72
CA ALA A 34 -5.46 8.72 -8.22
C ALA A 34 -4.92 9.75 -9.23
N PRO A 35 -5.47 10.98 -9.27
CA PRO A 35 -6.64 11.43 -8.50
C PRO A 35 -7.95 10.84 -9.04
N TYR A 36 -8.85 10.46 -8.13
CA TYR A 36 -10.11 9.77 -8.49
C TYR A 36 -10.97 10.51 -9.54
N ASN A 37 -11.06 11.84 -9.44
CA ASN A 37 -11.90 12.69 -10.28
C ASN A 37 -11.13 13.42 -11.40
N ALA A 38 -9.86 13.09 -11.64
CA ALA A 38 -9.06 13.72 -12.70
C ALA A 38 -9.23 13.02 -14.06
N SER A 39 -8.69 13.63 -15.12
CA SER A 39 -8.65 12.97 -16.43
C SER A 39 -7.67 11.80 -16.43
N VAL A 40 -7.87 10.81 -17.31
CA VAL A 40 -6.98 9.63 -17.40
C VAL A 40 -5.51 9.99 -17.58
N LYS A 41 -5.21 11.13 -18.24
CA LYS A 41 -3.84 11.59 -18.48
C LYS A 41 -3.12 12.09 -17.22
N GLU A 42 -3.88 12.47 -16.20
CA GLU A 42 -3.38 12.99 -14.93
C GLU A 42 -3.39 11.92 -13.84
N GLN A 43 -3.95 10.74 -14.14
CA GLN A 43 -4.03 9.63 -13.20
C GLN A 43 -2.79 8.76 -13.25
N ILE A 44 -2.38 8.30 -12.07
CA ILE A 44 -1.45 7.18 -11.93
C ILE A 44 -2.19 5.97 -11.39
N VAL A 45 -1.69 4.78 -11.71
CA VAL A 45 -2.17 3.50 -11.19
C VAL A 45 -1.03 2.83 -10.43
N VAL A 46 -1.28 2.43 -9.20
CA VAL A 46 -0.34 1.67 -8.36
C VAL A 46 -0.94 0.29 -8.11
N SER A 47 -0.18 -0.75 -8.45
CA SER A 47 -0.52 -2.15 -8.19
C SER A 47 0.52 -2.74 -7.26
N VAL A 48 0.08 -3.22 -6.10
CA VAL A 48 0.91 -3.88 -5.10
C VAL A 48 0.45 -5.31 -4.89
N LEU A 49 1.40 -6.24 -4.98
CA LEU A 49 1.31 -7.60 -4.48
C LEU A 49 2.35 -7.78 -3.39
N ILE A 50 1.90 -8.27 -2.23
CA ILE A 50 2.77 -8.85 -1.21
C ILE A 50 2.48 -10.35 -1.19
N ASP A 51 3.53 -11.12 -1.47
CA ASP A 51 3.46 -12.59 -1.51
C ASP A 51 3.24 -13.18 -0.10
N ALA A 52 2.64 -14.36 -0.05
CA ALA A 52 2.27 -15.12 1.14
C ALA A 52 3.49 -15.73 1.87
N ASN A 53 4.59 -14.99 1.97
CA ASN A 53 5.80 -15.37 2.69
C ASN A 53 5.95 -14.66 4.04
N ASN A 54 5.19 -13.58 4.25
CA ASN A 54 5.19 -12.81 5.50
C ASN A 54 4.02 -13.21 6.41
N ASP A 55 4.10 -12.83 7.68
CA ASP A 55 2.93 -12.86 8.57
C ASP A 55 1.80 -12.02 7.95
N TRP A 56 0.55 -12.47 8.12
CA TRP A 56 -0.58 -11.83 7.46
C TRP A 56 -0.87 -10.44 8.02
N GLU A 57 -0.97 -9.44 7.14
CA GLU A 57 -1.38 -8.06 7.44
C GLU A 57 -1.84 -7.34 6.16
N TRP A 58 -2.47 -6.18 6.29
CA TRP A 58 -2.89 -5.30 5.19
C TRP A 58 -1.71 -4.52 4.56
N TYR A 59 -0.60 -5.20 4.30
CA TYR A 59 0.62 -4.57 3.77
C TYR A 59 0.43 -3.90 2.40
N ALA A 60 -0.33 -4.51 1.49
CA ALA A 60 -0.48 -3.95 0.14
C ALA A 60 -1.16 -2.56 0.14
N PRO A 61 -2.25 -2.33 0.88
CA PRO A 61 -2.79 -0.99 1.08
C PRO A 61 -1.82 0.02 1.71
N TYR A 62 -0.99 -0.39 2.67
CA TYR A 62 0.00 0.52 3.28
C TYR A 62 1.07 0.93 2.28
N ALA A 63 1.65 -0.04 1.56
CA ALA A 63 2.64 0.23 0.52
C ALA A 63 2.08 1.10 -0.61
N ALA A 64 0.86 0.82 -1.06
CA ALA A 64 0.19 1.65 -2.07
C ALA A 64 0.01 3.10 -1.59
N ASN A 65 -0.33 3.31 -0.32
CA ASN A 65 -0.50 4.65 0.26
C ASN A 65 0.83 5.41 0.35
N ILE A 66 1.92 4.74 0.71
CA ILE A 66 3.26 5.34 0.74
C ILE A 66 3.67 5.83 -0.65
N VAL A 67 3.46 5.01 -1.69
CA VAL A 67 3.76 5.39 -3.08
C VAL A 67 2.91 6.59 -3.51
N MET A 68 1.61 6.58 -3.23
CA MET A 68 0.72 7.70 -3.56
C MET A 68 1.13 8.99 -2.82
N GLN A 69 1.42 8.89 -1.53
CA GLN A 69 1.86 10.02 -0.71
C GLN A 69 3.17 10.61 -1.24
N GLY A 70 4.17 9.76 -1.51
CA GLY A 70 5.45 10.12 -2.09
C GLY A 70 5.32 10.83 -3.43
N TYR A 71 4.54 10.23 -4.34
CA TYR A 71 4.37 10.74 -5.70
C TYR A 71 3.69 12.10 -5.74
N PHE A 72 2.54 12.26 -5.07
CA PHE A 72 1.75 13.49 -5.16
C PHE A 72 2.35 14.67 -4.37
N ASN A 73 3.23 14.41 -3.40
CA ASN A 73 3.86 15.45 -2.59
C ASN A 73 5.36 15.62 -2.85
N ASN A 74 5.92 14.89 -3.82
CA ASN A 74 7.36 14.87 -4.11
C ASN A 74 8.20 14.58 -2.86
N GLN A 75 7.77 13.57 -2.10
CA GLN A 75 8.38 13.15 -0.83
C GLN A 75 9.28 11.93 -1.03
N SER A 76 10.33 11.82 -0.21
CA SER A 76 11.08 10.58 -0.04
C SER A 76 10.23 9.52 0.67
N TYR A 77 10.75 8.29 0.73
CA TYR A 77 10.11 7.22 1.50
C TYR A 77 9.96 7.61 2.98
N GLU A 78 11.04 8.13 3.57
CA GLU A 78 11.12 8.52 4.98
C GLU A 78 10.13 9.65 5.30
N GLU A 79 10.02 10.64 4.42
CA GLU A 79 9.06 11.73 4.57
C GLU A 79 7.61 11.21 4.46
N ALA A 80 7.34 10.32 3.50
CA ALA A 80 6.01 9.77 3.28
C ALA A 80 5.54 8.90 4.46
N ILE A 81 6.40 8.06 5.05
CA ILE A 81 6.01 7.25 6.22
C ILE A 81 5.79 8.10 7.46
N VAL A 82 6.53 9.21 7.64
CA VAL A 82 6.32 10.15 8.75
C VAL A 82 4.96 10.83 8.61
N GLU A 83 4.65 11.35 7.43
CA GLU A 83 3.38 12.04 7.17
C GLU A 83 2.16 11.10 7.32
N LEU A 84 2.32 9.82 6.94
CA LEU A 84 1.29 8.81 7.10
C LEU A 84 1.17 8.27 8.53
N GLY A 85 2.06 8.66 9.45
CA GLY A 85 2.09 8.16 10.83
C GLY A 85 2.55 6.71 10.94
N PHE A 86 3.39 6.25 10.01
CA PHE A 86 3.93 4.88 9.96
C PHE A 86 5.34 4.75 10.58
N SER A 87 5.91 5.83 11.11
CA SER A 87 7.28 5.85 11.66
C SER A 87 7.52 4.77 12.72
N GLU A 88 6.61 4.63 13.69
CA GLU A 88 6.72 3.62 14.76
C GLU A 88 6.66 2.18 14.22
N ILE A 89 5.95 1.96 13.10
CA ILE A 89 5.84 0.65 12.45
C ILE A 89 7.13 0.29 11.72
N ALA A 90 7.82 1.29 11.16
CA ALA A 90 9.09 1.08 10.47
C ALA A 90 10.21 0.74 11.47
N GLU A 91 10.29 1.47 12.60
CA GLU A 91 11.31 1.24 13.64
C GLU A 91 11.17 -0.12 14.34
N LEU A 92 9.95 -0.66 14.48
CA LEU A 92 9.70 -1.98 15.08
C LEU A 92 10.25 -3.16 14.26
N LYS A 93 10.64 -2.96 13.00
CA LYS A 93 11.16 -4.03 12.12
C LYS A 93 12.68 -4.12 12.08
N ASP A 94 13.40 -3.16 12.66
CA ASP A 94 14.87 -3.13 12.73
C ASP A 94 15.44 -3.80 14.01
N HIS A 95 14.60 -4.50 14.78
CA HIS A 95 14.93 -5.25 15.99
C HIS A 95 14.39 -6.69 15.93
#